data_AF-A0A3M1ETN3-F1
#
_entry.id   AF-A0A3M1ETN3-F1
#
_cell.length_a   1.000
_cell.length_b   1.000
_cell.length_c   1.000
_cell.angle_alpha   90.00
_cell.angle_beta   90.00
_cell.angle_gamma   90.00
#
_symmetry.space_group_name_H-M   'P 1'
#
loop_
_entity.id
_entity.type
_entity.pdbx_description
1 polymer ?
#
loop_
_entity_poly.entity_id
_entity_poly.type
_entity_poly.pdbx_seq_one_letter_code
_entity_poly.pdbx_strand_id
1 'polypeptide(L)'
;MQPIETAEFWQEEFEVSEEDLEALYERFVEDETPRTTGELVHQLIERRTRQAELSLRAQAEAEGIVYQPKESYEVGQRLVFVALGEDVAGEVVGVREGRNPEYGPFKVIQVKLDGNGVREFASEFPQPHILNIEDKPISVDDLYQQFGDIVRERLLEVLANNPEFVRYGDQWILKGLLPEIHVGHRNIAEAMIVVAGEALPTERLLEEIELPEDIPLETRKLALNRALEEDGRFINVGAISEPLWSLSYQREESA
;
A
#
# COMPACT_ATOMS: atom_id res chain seq x y z
N MET A 1 -8.26 16.16 -11.18
CA MET A 1 -7.07 15.47 -10.68
C MET A 1 -7.39 15.11 -9.24
N GLN A 2 -7.38 13.83 -8.91
CA GLN A 2 -7.78 13.40 -7.58
C GLN A 2 -6.69 13.82 -6.57
N PRO A 3 -7.02 14.13 -5.30
CA PRO A 3 -6.01 14.51 -4.30
C PRO A 3 -4.86 13.51 -4.22
N ILE A 4 -5.15 12.20 -4.31
CA ILE A 4 -4.15 11.13 -4.26
C ILE A 4 -3.17 11.13 -5.44
N GLU A 5 -3.44 11.85 -6.53
CA GLU A 5 -2.53 12.02 -7.67
C GLU A 5 -1.60 13.23 -7.49
N THR A 6 -1.78 14.04 -6.45
CA THR A 6 -1.02 15.28 -6.24
C THR A 6 0.12 15.08 -5.26
N ALA A 7 1.22 15.81 -5.50
CA ALA A 7 2.33 15.84 -4.57
C ALA A 7 1.94 16.45 -3.21
N GLU A 8 1.00 17.41 -3.20
CA GLU A 8 0.52 18.09 -2.00
C GLU A 8 -0.10 17.10 -1.01
N PHE A 9 -0.96 16.19 -1.48
CA PHE A 9 -1.51 15.13 -0.63
C PHE A 9 -0.41 14.28 0.00
N TRP A 10 0.50 13.74 -0.79
CA TRP A 10 1.56 12.85 -0.27
C TRP A 10 2.59 13.59 0.60
N GLN A 11 2.86 14.86 0.34
CA GLN A 11 3.87 15.63 1.07
C GLN A 11 3.32 16.29 2.32
N GLU A 12 2.07 16.77 2.31
CA GLU A 12 1.53 17.60 3.39
C GLU A 12 0.44 16.90 4.19
N GLU A 13 -0.36 16.05 3.56
CA GLU A 13 -1.57 15.47 4.19
C GLU A 13 -1.42 13.99 4.57
N PHE A 14 -0.58 13.24 3.84
CA PHE A 14 -0.46 11.81 4.05
C PHE A 14 0.19 11.51 5.41
N GLU A 15 -0.57 10.83 6.26
CA GLU A 15 -0.11 10.20 7.49
C GLU A 15 -0.57 8.74 7.49
N VAL A 16 0.27 7.86 8.07
CA VAL A 16 -0.10 6.46 8.27
C VAL A 16 -1.16 6.40 9.35
N SER A 17 -2.37 5.98 8.98
CA SER A 17 -3.52 5.96 9.88
C SER A 17 -3.55 4.68 10.73
N GLU A 18 -4.41 4.65 11.75
CA GLU A 18 -4.67 3.41 12.51
C GLU A 18 -5.25 2.31 11.62
N GLU A 19 -6.12 2.66 10.66
CA GLU A 19 -6.67 1.69 9.69
C GLU A 19 -5.60 1.13 8.74
N ASP A 20 -4.60 1.94 8.38
CA ASP A 20 -3.46 1.48 7.59
C ASP A 20 -2.67 0.44 8.39
N LEU A 21 -2.41 0.72 9.68
CA LEU A 21 -1.74 -0.22 10.56
C LEU A 21 -2.54 -1.51 10.73
N GLU A 22 -3.84 -1.42 10.97
CA GLU A 22 -4.73 -2.58 11.09
C GLU A 22 -4.64 -3.47 9.83
N ALA A 23 -4.63 -2.87 8.64
CA ALA A 23 -4.46 -3.62 7.39
C ALA A 23 -3.08 -4.32 7.28
N LEU A 24 -2.01 -3.72 7.83
CA LEU A 24 -0.71 -4.38 7.91
C LEU A 24 -0.74 -5.52 8.94
N TYR A 25 -1.40 -5.35 10.09
CA TYR A 25 -1.58 -6.42 11.07
C TYR A 25 -2.32 -7.61 10.46
N GLU A 26 -3.46 -7.37 9.81
CA GLU A 26 -4.24 -8.38 9.10
C GLU A 26 -3.37 -9.13 8.10
N ARG A 27 -2.61 -8.39 7.29
CA ARG A 27 -1.70 -9.00 6.30
C ARG A 27 -0.69 -9.94 6.92
N PHE A 28 -0.02 -9.52 8.00
CA PHE A 28 0.94 -10.37 8.69
C PHE A 28 0.29 -11.59 9.32
N VAL A 29 -0.93 -11.48 9.85
CA VAL A 29 -1.67 -12.62 10.41
C VAL A 29 -2.13 -13.60 9.32
N GLU A 30 -2.50 -13.11 8.14
CA GLU A 30 -2.97 -13.94 7.04
C GLU A 30 -1.86 -14.85 6.46
N ASP A 31 -0.65 -14.31 6.31
CA ASP A 31 0.44 -15.01 5.63
C ASP A 31 1.56 -15.46 6.58
N GLU A 32 1.58 -14.95 7.81
CA GLU A 32 2.57 -15.24 8.85
C GLU A 32 4.03 -15.09 8.37
N THR A 33 4.28 -14.22 7.39
CA THR A 33 5.59 -14.05 6.75
C THR A 33 6.13 -12.63 6.86
N PRO A 34 7.46 -12.45 6.94
CA PRO A 34 8.04 -11.12 6.94
C PRO A 34 7.84 -10.41 5.60
N ARG A 35 7.80 -9.09 5.64
CA ARG A 35 7.62 -8.21 4.48
C ARG A 35 8.68 -7.14 4.44
N THR A 36 9.17 -6.83 3.26
CA THR A 36 10.08 -5.71 3.05
C THR A 36 9.35 -4.39 3.24
N THR A 37 10.08 -3.33 3.59
CA THR A 37 9.48 -1.99 3.68
C THR A 37 8.86 -1.58 2.33
N GLY A 38 9.48 -1.97 1.21
CA GLY A 38 8.94 -1.69 -0.13
C GLY A 38 7.57 -2.34 -0.39
N GLU A 39 7.40 -3.61 0.00
CA GLU A 39 6.11 -4.31 -0.12
C GLU A 39 5.03 -3.66 0.74
N LEU A 40 5.36 -3.28 1.97
CA LEU A 40 4.40 -2.60 2.87
C LEU A 40 3.99 -1.23 2.32
N VAL A 41 4.94 -0.46 1.79
CA VAL A 41 4.65 0.83 1.15
C VAL A 41 3.75 0.66 -0.06
N HIS A 42 4.04 -0.32 -0.92
CA HIS A 42 3.21 -0.63 -2.08
C HIS A 42 1.77 -0.97 -1.68
N GLN A 43 1.60 -1.83 -0.67
CA GLN A 43 0.30 -2.18 -0.11
C GLN A 43 -0.46 -0.94 0.41
N LEU A 44 0.21 -0.02 1.11
CA LEU A 44 -0.43 1.20 1.60
C LEU A 44 -0.90 2.10 0.45
N ILE A 45 -0.06 2.30 -0.57
CA ILE A 45 -0.43 3.10 -1.74
C ILE A 45 -1.61 2.45 -2.48
N GLU A 46 -1.59 1.13 -2.66
CA GLU A 46 -2.72 0.38 -3.24
C GLU A 46 -4.01 0.59 -2.45
N ARG A 47 -3.93 0.47 -1.11
CA ARG A 47 -5.08 0.65 -0.23
C ARG A 47 -5.64 2.06 -0.33
N ARG A 48 -4.79 3.09 -0.26
CA ARG A 48 -5.22 4.49 -0.36
C ARG A 48 -5.85 4.79 -1.73
N THR A 49 -5.29 4.22 -2.79
CA THR A 49 -5.87 4.31 -4.15
C THR A 49 -7.26 3.70 -4.19
N ARG A 50 -7.43 2.50 -3.65
CA ARG A 50 -8.73 1.82 -3.57
C ARG A 50 -9.74 2.59 -2.71
N GLN A 51 -9.32 3.16 -1.59
CA GLN A 51 -10.17 3.98 -0.74
C GLN A 51 -10.63 5.27 -1.45
N ALA A 52 -9.73 5.92 -2.21
CA ALA A 52 -10.08 7.09 -3.02
C ALA A 52 -11.08 6.75 -4.13
N GLU A 53 -10.93 5.61 -4.80
CA GLU A 53 -11.89 5.15 -5.79
C GLU A 53 -13.27 4.86 -5.17
N LEU A 54 -13.29 4.20 -4.01
CA LEU A 54 -14.52 3.88 -3.29
C LEU A 54 -15.23 5.12 -2.76
N SER A 55 -14.50 6.09 -2.22
CA SER A 55 -15.08 7.32 -1.70
C SER A 55 -15.71 8.17 -2.81
N LEU A 56 -15.07 8.24 -3.99
CA LEU A 56 -15.65 8.89 -5.17
C LEU A 56 -16.94 8.21 -5.64
N ARG A 57 -16.97 6.87 -5.65
CA ARG A 57 -18.19 6.11 -5.98
C ARG A 57 -19.29 6.36 -4.95
N ALA A 58 -18.94 6.33 -3.66
CA ALA A 58 -19.90 6.57 -2.58
C ALA A 58 -20.45 8.01 -2.58
N GLN A 59 -19.62 9.01 -2.88
CA GLN A 59 -20.08 10.40 -3.04
C GLN A 59 -21.05 10.54 -4.22
N ALA A 60 -20.75 9.88 -5.35
CA ALA A 60 -21.67 9.83 -6.49
C ALA A 60 -23.00 9.13 -6.17
N GLU A 61 -23.01 8.16 -5.24
CA GLU A 61 -24.23 7.50 -4.79
C GLU A 61 -25.03 8.34 -3.79
N ALA A 62 -24.36 9.13 -2.94
CA ALA A 62 -24.99 9.91 -1.87
C ALA A 62 -25.61 11.24 -2.34
N GLU A 63 -25.02 11.93 -3.32
CA GLU A 63 -25.43 13.29 -3.73
C GLU A 63 -26.16 13.37 -5.08
N GLY A 64 -26.14 12.28 -5.85
CA GLY A 64 -26.67 12.21 -7.21
C GLY A 64 -25.58 11.87 -8.22
N ILE A 65 -25.99 11.45 -9.42
CA ILE A 65 -25.08 10.90 -10.44
C ILE A 65 -24.11 12.00 -10.90
N VAL A 66 -22.80 11.79 -10.78
CA VAL A 66 -21.81 12.75 -11.29
C VAL A 66 -21.95 12.90 -12.80
N TYR A 67 -22.10 14.13 -13.28
CA TYR A 67 -22.26 14.42 -14.69
C TYR A 67 -20.96 14.13 -15.47
N GLN A 68 -21.07 13.18 -16.39
CA GLN A 68 -20.10 12.83 -17.41
C GLN A 68 -20.74 12.95 -18.81
N PRO A 69 -20.13 13.70 -19.75
CA PRO A 69 -20.65 13.87 -21.11
C PRO A 69 -20.86 12.56 -21.91
N LYS A 70 -20.12 11.49 -21.61
CA LYS A 70 -20.25 10.20 -22.30
C LYS A 70 -21.54 9.45 -21.95
N GLU A 71 -22.12 9.72 -20.79
CA GLU A 71 -23.25 8.97 -20.24
C GLU A 71 -24.60 9.51 -20.74
N SER A 72 -25.65 8.71 -20.58
CA SER A 72 -27.04 9.07 -20.87
C SER A 72 -27.79 9.44 -19.60
N TYR A 73 -28.70 10.42 -19.70
CA TYR A 73 -29.52 10.85 -18.57
C TYR A 73 -30.99 11.01 -18.93
N GLU A 74 -31.85 10.85 -17.92
CA GLU A 74 -33.30 10.96 -18.02
C GLU A 74 -33.84 12.17 -17.24
N VAL A 75 -34.98 12.68 -17.68
CA VAL A 75 -35.68 13.78 -16.99
C VAL A 75 -36.07 13.32 -15.57
N GLY A 76 -35.76 14.14 -14.57
CA GLY A 76 -35.96 13.84 -13.15
C GLY A 76 -34.72 13.30 -12.43
N GLN A 77 -33.64 12.98 -13.15
CA GLN A 77 -32.37 12.60 -12.51
C GLN A 77 -31.66 13.82 -11.91
N ARG A 78 -31.06 13.62 -10.74
CA ARG A 78 -30.24 14.63 -10.06
C ARG A 78 -28.77 14.38 -10.34
N LEU A 79 -28.08 15.41 -10.84
CA LEU A 79 -26.69 15.35 -11.28
C LEU A 79 -25.80 16.31 -10.50
N VAL A 80 -24.55 15.93 -10.28
CA VAL A 80 -23.51 16.75 -9.65
C VAL A 80 -22.46 17.18 -10.68
N PHE A 81 -22.07 18.46 -10.67
CA PHE A 81 -21.17 19.10 -11.64
C PHE A 81 -19.87 19.56 -10.99
N VAL A 82 -18.97 18.62 -10.68
CA VAL A 82 -17.69 18.88 -10.00
C VAL A 82 -16.85 19.96 -10.70
N ALA A 83 -16.87 20.02 -12.03
CA ALA A 83 -16.10 21.02 -12.79
C ALA A 83 -16.64 22.45 -12.72
N LEU A 84 -17.84 22.66 -12.16
CA LEU A 84 -18.44 23.99 -11.98
C LEU A 84 -18.20 24.58 -10.58
N GLY A 85 -17.68 23.78 -9.64
CA GLY A 85 -17.41 24.17 -8.24
C GLY A 85 -17.88 23.12 -7.25
N GLU A 86 -17.56 23.33 -5.97
CA GLU A 86 -18.09 22.54 -4.86
C GLU A 86 -19.63 22.73 -4.75
N ASP A 87 -20.36 21.66 -4.44
CA ASP A 87 -21.81 21.63 -4.25
C ASP A 87 -22.70 22.05 -5.45
N VAL A 88 -22.18 22.06 -6.68
CA VAL A 88 -23.00 22.38 -7.86
C VAL A 88 -23.80 21.15 -8.29
N ALA A 89 -25.07 21.08 -7.88
CA ALA A 89 -26.01 20.04 -8.28
C ALA A 89 -27.22 20.60 -9.04
N GLY A 90 -27.94 19.73 -9.76
CA GLY A 90 -29.18 20.11 -10.44
C GLY A 90 -29.99 18.93 -10.96
N GLU A 91 -31.24 19.19 -11.33
CA GLU A 91 -32.15 18.18 -11.87
C GLU A 91 -32.28 18.30 -13.40
N VAL A 92 -32.24 17.18 -14.11
CA VAL A 92 -32.49 17.13 -15.56
C VAL A 92 -33.96 17.44 -15.82
N VAL A 93 -34.23 18.56 -16.48
CA VAL A 93 -35.59 19.03 -16.82
C VAL A 93 -35.94 18.82 -18.30
N GLY A 94 -34.98 18.44 -19.14
CA GLY A 94 -35.23 18.17 -20.55
C GLY A 94 -34.07 17.45 -21.23
N VAL A 95 -34.38 16.71 -22.29
CA VAL A 95 -33.39 16.03 -23.14
C VAL A 95 -33.78 16.25 -24.60
N ARG A 96 -32.83 16.64 -25.44
CA ARG A 96 -33.05 16.86 -26.88
C ARG A 96 -31.86 16.36 -27.69
N GLU A 97 -32.10 16.03 -28.96
CA GLU A 97 -31.02 15.70 -29.90
C GLU A 97 -30.10 16.89 -30.13
N GLY A 98 -28.80 16.65 -30.03
CA GLY A 98 -27.75 17.56 -30.44
C GLY A 98 -27.56 17.50 -31.96
N ARG A 99 -27.26 18.66 -32.56
CA ARG A 99 -26.93 18.73 -33.98
C ARG A 99 -25.61 19.46 -34.15
N ASN A 100 -24.55 18.71 -34.39
CA ASN A 100 -23.29 19.27 -34.85
C ASN A 100 -22.70 18.38 -35.95
N PRO A 101 -22.52 18.89 -37.19
CA PRO A 101 -21.93 18.15 -38.30
C PRO A 101 -20.54 17.57 -38.03
N GLU A 102 -19.79 18.17 -37.09
CA GLU A 102 -18.40 17.81 -36.78
C GLU A 102 -18.28 16.66 -35.77
N TYR A 103 -19.24 16.52 -34.84
CA TYR A 103 -19.12 15.60 -33.69
C TYR A 103 -20.02 14.36 -33.78
N GLY A 104 -20.85 14.25 -34.82
CA GLY A 104 -21.81 13.16 -34.96
C GLY A 104 -23.04 13.32 -34.03
N PRO A 105 -23.87 12.26 -33.87
CA PRO A 105 -25.03 12.29 -32.99
C PRO A 105 -24.60 12.30 -31.51
N PHE A 106 -25.21 13.19 -30.73
CA PHE A 106 -25.13 13.27 -29.27
C PHE A 106 -26.42 13.91 -28.77
N LYS A 107 -26.69 13.86 -27.46
CA LYS A 107 -27.84 14.52 -26.84
C LYS A 107 -27.42 15.75 -26.05
N VAL A 108 -28.37 16.66 -25.84
CA VAL A 108 -28.23 17.83 -24.97
C VAL A 108 -29.26 17.71 -23.87
N ILE A 109 -28.80 17.70 -22.63
CA ILE A 109 -29.65 17.77 -21.44
C ILE A 109 -29.80 19.21 -20.99
N GLN A 110 -31.00 19.57 -20.54
CA GLN A 110 -31.29 20.81 -19.84
C GLN A 110 -31.35 20.50 -18.35
N VAL A 111 -30.52 21.16 -17.56
CA VAL A 111 -30.38 20.91 -16.14
C VAL A 111 -30.70 22.18 -15.38
N LYS A 112 -31.64 22.08 -14.44
CA LYS A 112 -31.97 23.16 -13.51
C LYS A 112 -31.03 23.04 -12.32
N LEU A 113 -30.01 23.88 -12.28
CA LEU A 113 -29.03 23.93 -11.20
C LEU A 113 -29.63 24.55 -9.94
N ASP A 114 -29.24 24.05 -8.77
CA ASP A 114 -29.68 24.60 -7.48
C ASP A 114 -29.14 26.02 -7.31
N GLY A 115 -30.05 26.99 -7.13
CA GLY A 115 -29.71 28.42 -7.00
C GLY A 115 -29.40 29.15 -8.32
N ASN A 116 -29.41 28.47 -9.46
CA ASN A 116 -29.11 29.03 -10.78
C ASN A 116 -30.26 28.80 -11.78
N GLY A 117 -30.12 29.37 -12.98
CA GLY A 117 -31.03 29.11 -14.09
C GLY A 117 -30.84 27.74 -14.73
N VAL A 118 -31.68 27.41 -15.70
CA VAL A 118 -31.51 26.21 -16.53
C VAL A 118 -30.28 26.39 -17.43
N ARG A 119 -29.39 25.39 -17.46
CA ARG A 119 -28.24 25.33 -18.35
C ARG A 119 -28.28 24.07 -19.21
N GLU A 120 -27.64 24.14 -20.38
CA GLU A 120 -27.54 23.01 -21.30
C GLU A 120 -26.16 22.35 -21.21
N PHE A 121 -26.17 21.02 -21.23
CA PHE A 121 -24.97 20.17 -21.13
C PHE A 121 -25.05 19.04 -22.17
N ALA A 122 -23.92 18.53 -22.62
CA ALA A 122 -23.87 17.42 -23.58
C ALA A 122 -24.04 16.05 -22.87
N SER A 123 -24.62 15.09 -23.55
CA SER A 123 -24.79 13.71 -23.06
C SER A 123 -24.69 12.76 -24.25
N GLU A 124 -24.34 11.50 -24.01
CA GLU A 124 -24.04 10.54 -25.08
C GLU A 124 -23.00 11.11 -26.08
N PHE A 125 -22.04 11.90 -25.59
CA PHE A 125 -21.02 12.53 -26.42
C PHE A 125 -19.96 11.48 -26.81
N PRO A 126 -19.77 11.20 -28.11
CA PRO A 126 -19.01 10.04 -28.55
C PRO A 126 -17.49 10.22 -28.49
N GLN A 127 -17.00 11.45 -28.34
CA GLN A 127 -15.57 11.73 -28.28
C GLN A 127 -15.08 11.82 -26.83
N PRO A 128 -13.78 11.55 -26.58
CA PRO A 128 -13.17 11.78 -25.27
C PRO A 128 -13.42 13.21 -24.80
N HIS A 129 -13.78 13.38 -23.52
CA HIS A 129 -14.05 14.68 -22.92
C HIS A 129 -13.38 14.74 -21.56
N ILE A 130 -12.72 15.87 -21.25
CA ILE A 130 -12.00 16.12 -19.98
C ILE A 130 -12.87 16.04 -18.72
N LEU A 131 -14.20 15.92 -18.88
CA LEU A 131 -15.18 15.84 -17.80
C LEU A 131 -15.67 14.42 -17.58
N ASN A 132 -15.34 13.50 -18.48
CA ASN A 132 -15.53 12.10 -18.19
C ASN A 132 -14.48 11.72 -17.15
N ILE A 133 -14.92 11.02 -16.11
CA ILE A 133 -13.99 10.26 -15.29
C ILE A 133 -13.55 9.14 -16.23
N GLU A 134 -12.35 9.30 -16.81
CA GLU A 134 -11.72 8.21 -17.52
C GLU A 134 -11.42 7.14 -16.47
N ASP A 135 -11.82 5.90 -16.72
CA ASP A 135 -11.28 4.72 -16.04
C ASP A 135 -9.82 4.53 -16.47
N LYS A 136 -8.98 5.55 -16.30
CA LYS A 136 -7.55 5.30 -16.21
C LYS A 136 -7.34 4.89 -14.77
N PRO A 137 -7.14 3.58 -14.51
CA PRO A 137 -6.76 3.16 -13.18
C PRO A 137 -5.53 3.97 -12.80
N ILE A 138 -5.58 4.60 -11.64
CA ILE A 138 -4.41 5.23 -11.05
C ILE A 138 -3.39 4.11 -10.91
N SER A 139 -2.29 4.23 -11.65
CA SER A 139 -1.25 3.22 -11.62
C SER A 139 -0.59 3.28 -10.25
N VAL A 140 -0.89 2.27 -9.42
CA VAL A 140 -0.28 2.11 -8.09
C VAL A 140 1.24 2.09 -8.22
N ASP A 141 1.75 1.46 -9.29
CA ASP A 141 3.19 1.41 -9.56
C ASP A 141 3.76 2.80 -9.90
N ASP A 142 3.03 3.64 -10.64
CA ASP A 142 3.47 5.01 -10.93
C ASP A 142 3.44 5.87 -9.67
N LEU A 143 2.40 5.75 -8.84
CA LEU A 143 2.33 6.40 -7.54
C LEU A 143 3.45 5.94 -6.61
N TYR A 144 3.75 4.63 -6.58
CA TYR A 144 4.86 4.09 -5.81
C TYR A 144 6.21 4.63 -6.29
N GLN A 145 6.43 4.70 -7.60
CA GLN A 145 7.66 5.29 -8.15
C GLN A 145 7.78 6.78 -7.81
N GLN A 146 6.67 7.51 -7.77
CA GLN A 146 6.68 8.95 -7.56
C GLN A 146 6.71 9.36 -6.09
N PHE A 147 5.99 8.64 -5.23
CA PHE A 147 5.73 9.01 -3.84
C PHE A 147 6.15 7.94 -2.82
N GLY A 148 6.63 6.78 -3.27
CA GLY A 148 6.99 5.65 -2.41
C GLY A 148 8.06 5.98 -1.37
N ASP A 149 9.03 6.84 -1.68
CA ASP A 149 10.05 7.25 -0.72
C ASP A 149 9.47 8.09 0.43
N ILE A 150 8.50 8.95 0.12
CA ILE A 150 7.81 9.78 1.10
C ILE A 150 6.96 8.90 2.04
N VAL A 151 6.24 7.93 1.47
CA VAL A 151 5.45 6.96 2.24
C VAL A 151 6.35 6.06 3.07
N ARG A 152 7.50 5.64 2.52
CA ARG A 152 8.52 4.83 3.20
C ARG A 152 9.04 5.52 4.46
N GLU A 153 9.42 6.79 4.37
CA GLU A 153 9.95 7.52 5.53
C GLU A 153 8.94 7.56 6.68
N ARG A 154 7.68 7.91 6.38
CA ARG A 154 6.60 7.94 7.38
C ARG A 154 6.28 6.57 7.94
N LEU A 155 6.23 5.55 7.09
CA LEU A 155 5.96 4.19 7.53
C LEU A 155 7.07 3.69 8.47
N LEU A 156 8.34 3.92 8.12
CA LEU A 156 9.47 3.51 8.97
C LEU A 156 9.41 4.18 10.34
N GLU A 157 9.05 5.46 10.41
CA GLU A 157 8.87 6.17 11.68
C GLU A 157 7.77 5.52 12.53
N VAL A 158 6.62 5.22 11.94
CA VAL A 158 5.49 4.62 12.66
C VAL A 158 5.81 3.19 13.12
N LEU A 159 6.38 2.35 12.25
CA LEU A 159 6.74 0.98 12.61
C LEU A 159 7.85 0.94 13.67
N ALA A 160 8.85 1.83 13.60
CA ALA A 160 9.94 1.88 14.57
C ALA A 160 9.47 2.31 15.98
N ASN A 161 8.40 3.12 16.06
CA ASN A 161 7.82 3.56 17.33
C ASN A 161 6.78 2.57 17.89
N ASN A 162 6.43 1.51 17.15
CA ASN A 162 5.47 0.51 17.59
C ASN A 162 6.19 -0.80 18.00
N PRO A 163 6.17 -1.18 19.30
CA PRO A 163 6.91 -2.32 19.82
C PRO A 163 6.39 -3.69 19.36
N GLU A 164 5.21 -3.74 18.75
CA GLU A 164 4.65 -4.98 18.17
C GLU A 164 5.32 -5.34 16.85
N PHE A 165 5.88 -4.37 16.12
CA PHE A 165 6.64 -4.60 14.91
C PHE A 165 8.11 -4.79 15.23
N VAL A 166 8.70 -5.84 14.67
CA VAL A 166 10.12 -6.15 14.78
C VAL A 166 10.70 -6.36 13.39
N ARG A 167 12.00 -6.12 13.24
CA ARG A 167 12.66 -6.22 11.93
C ARG A 167 14.03 -6.87 11.97
N TYR A 168 14.45 -7.46 10.86
CA TYR A 168 15.85 -7.78 10.61
C TYR A 168 16.22 -7.26 9.23
N GLY A 169 17.17 -6.34 9.17
CA GLY A 169 17.42 -5.58 7.95
C GLY A 169 16.20 -4.77 7.51
N ASP A 170 15.72 -5.04 6.29
CA ASP A 170 14.53 -4.42 5.69
C ASP A 170 13.25 -5.27 5.86
N GLN A 171 13.35 -6.45 6.47
CA GLN A 171 12.20 -7.32 6.68
C GLN A 171 11.53 -7.03 8.02
N TRP A 172 10.23 -6.77 7.99
CA TRP A 172 9.36 -6.52 9.13
C TRP A 172 8.40 -7.67 9.36
N ILE A 173 8.03 -7.91 10.63
CA ILE A 173 6.98 -8.84 11.04
C ILE A 173 6.43 -8.45 12.40
N LEU A 174 5.28 -9.00 12.77
CA LEU A 174 4.75 -8.90 14.12
C LEU A 174 5.52 -9.80 15.09
N LYS A 175 5.90 -9.23 16.23
CA LYS A 175 6.58 -9.94 17.32
C LYS A 175 5.81 -11.17 17.80
N GLY A 176 4.47 -11.08 17.84
CA GLY A 176 3.61 -12.17 18.26
C GLY A 176 3.61 -13.39 17.33
N LEU A 177 4.10 -13.24 16.09
CA LEU A 177 4.19 -14.32 15.10
C LEU A 177 5.58 -14.99 15.08
N LEU A 178 6.55 -14.47 15.83
CA LEU A 178 7.88 -15.07 15.86
C LEU A 178 7.91 -16.30 16.78
N PRO A 179 8.54 -17.41 16.35
CA PRO A 179 8.86 -18.50 17.25
C PRO A 179 9.83 -18.04 18.34
N GLU A 180 9.70 -18.62 19.53
CA GLU A 180 10.60 -18.32 20.64
C GLU A 180 11.99 -18.91 20.38
N ILE A 181 13.02 -18.05 20.43
CA ILE A 181 14.42 -18.49 20.39
C ILE A 181 15.04 -18.41 21.79
N HIS A 182 15.20 -19.56 22.43
CA HIS A 182 15.82 -19.66 23.75
C HIS A 182 17.32 -19.97 23.68
N VAL A 183 17.99 -19.96 24.84
CA VAL A 183 19.44 -20.20 24.97
C VAL A 183 19.89 -21.54 24.36
N GLY A 184 19.07 -22.59 24.41
CA GLY A 184 19.36 -23.88 23.79
C GLY A 184 19.60 -23.78 22.28
N HIS A 185 18.71 -23.12 21.53
CA HIS A 185 18.86 -22.88 20.09
C HIS A 185 20.15 -22.12 19.76
N ARG A 186 20.49 -21.10 20.56
CA ARG A 186 21.73 -20.34 20.37
C ARG A 186 22.97 -21.20 20.63
N ASN A 187 22.94 -22.07 21.64
CA ASN A 187 24.05 -22.98 21.92
C ASN A 187 24.21 -24.05 20.82
N ILE A 188 23.11 -24.51 20.21
CA ILE A 188 23.17 -25.38 19.02
C ILE A 188 23.84 -24.63 17.87
N ALA A 189 23.42 -23.39 17.57
CA ALA A 189 24.02 -22.58 16.52
C ALA A 189 25.53 -22.37 16.74
N GLU A 190 25.95 -22.04 17.96
CA GLU A 190 27.36 -21.92 18.34
C GLU A 190 28.13 -23.23 18.08
N ALA A 191 27.61 -24.36 18.57
CA ALA A 191 28.23 -25.66 18.38
C ALA A 191 28.39 -26.01 16.89
N MET A 192 27.39 -25.69 16.06
CA MET A 192 27.47 -25.90 14.61
C MET A 192 28.58 -25.06 13.97
N ILE A 193 28.69 -23.78 14.31
CA ILE A 193 29.75 -22.90 13.77
C ILE A 193 31.13 -23.39 14.22
N VAL A 194 31.28 -23.82 15.48
CA VAL A 194 32.53 -24.39 16.00
C VAL A 194 32.93 -25.66 15.24
N VAL A 195 31.97 -26.57 15.01
CA VAL A 195 32.23 -27.84 14.32
C VAL A 195 32.53 -27.62 12.83
N ALA A 196 31.82 -26.69 12.18
CA ALA A 196 32.07 -26.35 10.78
C ALA A 196 33.44 -25.67 10.58
N GLY A 197 33.88 -24.87 11.55
CA GLY A 197 35.12 -24.09 11.45
C GLY A 197 35.04 -22.93 10.47
N GLU A 198 33.84 -22.58 10.00
CA GLU A 198 33.57 -21.48 9.06
C GLU A 198 32.22 -20.81 9.38
N ALA A 199 31.97 -19.65 8.77
CA ALA A 199 30.69 -18.94 8.93
C ALA A 199 29.56 -19.72 8.23
N LEU A 200 28.41 -19.83 8.90
CA LEU A 200 27.28 -20.61 8.41
C LEU A 200 26.08 -19.72 8.05
N PRO A 201 25.37 -20.00 6.94
CA PRO A 201 24.13 -19.33 6.64
C PRO A 201 23.01 -19.80 7.58
N THR A 202 22.01 -18.93 7.76
CA THR A 202 20.87 -19.15 8.67
C THR A 202 20.12 -20.46 8.39
N GLU A 203 19.93 -20.80 7.12
CA GLU A 203 19.25 -22.02 6.67
C GLU A 203 19.98 -23.27 7.15
N ARG A 204 21.32 -23.25 7.11
CA ARG A 204 22.12 -24.38 7.59
C ARG A 204 22.02 -24.54 9.09
N LEU A 205 21.94 -23.43 9.84
CA LEU A 205 21.74 -23.48 11.30
C LEU A 205 20.36 -24.04 11.67
N LEU A 206 19.33 -23.69 10.89
CA LEU A 206 17.96 -24.17 11.11
C LEU A 206 17.76 -25.67 10.91
N GLU A 207 18.69 -26.37 10.26
CA GLU A 207 18.58 -27.82 10.06
C GLU A 207 18.67 -28.61 11.37
N GLU A 208 19.43 -28.11 12.35
CA GLU A 208 19.61 -28.76 13.67
C GLU A 208 18.85 -28.03 14.79
N ILE A 209 18.32 -26.83 14.51
CA ILE A 209 17.51 -26.07 15.45
C ILE A 209 16.05 -26.42 15.24
N GLU A 210 15.49 -27.19 16.16
CA GLU A 210 14.09 -27.60 16.14
C GLU A 210 13.15 -26.42 16.45
N LEU A 211 12.67 -25.76 15.39
CA LEU A 211 11.57 -24.79 15.46
C LEU A 211 10.28 -25.38 14.87
N PRO A 212 9.08 -24.91 15.31
CA PRO A 212 7.82 -25.41 14.78
C PRO A 212 7.77 -25.32 13.24
N GLU A 213 7.53 -26.45 12.57
CA GLU A 213 7.58 -26.54 11.10
C GLU A 213 6.37 -25.90 10.40
N ASP A 214 5.28 -25.70 11.14
CA ASP A 214 4.09 -24.98 10.72
C ASP A 214 4.35 -23.48 10.51
N ILE A 215 5.40 -22.94 11.14
CA ILE A 215 5.83 -21.56 10.95
C ILE A 215 6.62 -21.43 9.63
N PRO A 216 6.26 -20.46 8.77
CA PRO A 216 6.96 -20.22 7.51
C PRO A 216 8.49 -20.10 7.68
N LEU A 217 9.24 -20.66 6.73
CA LEU A 217 10.71 -20.68 6.79
C LEU A 217 11.31 -19.28 6.93
N GLU A 218 10.78 -18.28 6.22
CA GLU A 218 11.26 -16.90 6.30
C GLU A 218 11.06 -16.29 7.69
N THR A 219 9.98 -16.65 8.38
CA THR A 219 9.71 -16.24 9.76
C THR A 219 10.66 -16.90 10.75
N ARG A 220 10.93 -18.20 10.58
CA ARG A 220 11.94 -18.93 11.37
C ARG A 220 13.34 -18.35 11.17
N LYS A 221 13.71 -18.02 9.92
CA LYS A 221 14.98 -17.36 9.59
C LYS A 221 15.08 -16.00 10.27
N LEU A 222 14.06 -15.15 10.15
CA LEU A 222 14.06 -13.82 10.76
C LEU A 222 14.19 -13.92 12.29
N ALA A 223 13.46 -14.84 12.92
CA ALA A 223 13.54 -15.07 14.35
C ALA A 223 14.97 -15.46 14.79
N LEU A 224 15.58 -16.43 14.11
CA LEU A 224 16.94 -16.87 14.41
C LEU A 224 17.95 -15.74 14.20
N ASN A 225 17.86 -15.03 13.07
CA ASN A 225 18.76 -13.92 12.76
C ASN A 225 18.75 -12.83 13.83
N ARG A 226 17.56 -12.42 14.28
CA ARG A 226 17.43 -11.46 15.37
C ARG A 226 18.04 -11.99 16.67
N ALA A 227 17.73 -13.24 17.03
CA ALA A 227 18.22 -13.81 18.27
C ALA A 227 19.75 -13.97 18.30
N LEU A 228 20.38 -14.23 17.16
CA LEU A 228 21.84 -14.28 17.04
C LEU A 228 22.46 -12.88 17.10
N GLU A 229 21.86 -11.88 16.43
CA GLU A 229 22.29 -10.48 16.49
C GLU A 229 22.28 -9.92 17.92
N GLU A 230 21.25 -10.27 18.70
CA GLU A 230 21.06 -9.78 20.08
C GLU A 230 21.97 -10.46 21.12
N ASP A 231 22.52 -11.65 20.84
CA ASP A 231 23.26 -12.47 21.83
C ASP A 231 24.73 -12.03 21.99
N GLY A 232 25.31 -11.32 21.02
CA GLY A 232 26.65 -10.72 21.10
C GLY A 232 27.83 -11.70 20.92
N ARG A 233 27.62 -13.02 21.08
CA ARG A 233 28.60 -14.05 20.68
C ARG A 233 28.72 -14.17 19.16
N PHE A 234 27.63 -13.91 18.45
CA PHE A 234 27.54 -14.09 17.01
C PHE A 234 27.81 -12.78 16.28
N ILE A 235 28.43 -12.87 15.12
CA ILE A 235 28.64 -11.76 14.21
C ILE A 235 28.25 -12.18 12.80
N ASN A 236 27.45 -11.35 12.13
CA ASN A 236 27.18 -11.53 10.70
C ASN A 236 28.39 -11.00 9.90
N VAL A 237 29.01 -11.87 9.10
CA VAL A 237 30.10 -11.55 8.17
C VAL A 237 29.65 -11.55 6.70
N GLY A 238 28.37 -11.85 6.45
CA GLY A 238 27.72 -11.80 5.15
C GLY A 238 26.95 -10.50 4.90
N ALA A 239 26.06 -10.53 3.91
CA ALA A 239 25.13 -9.42 3.68
C ALA A 239 23.99 -9.46 4.70
N ILE A 240 23.30 -8.33 4.91
CA ILE A 240 22.11 -8.31 5.78
C ILE A 240 20.98 -9.17 5.18
N SER A 241 20.83 -9.18 3.85
CA SER A 241 19.84 -10.00 3.14
C SER A 241 20.20 -11.48 3.08
N GLU A 242 21.49 -11.82 3.22
CA GLU A 242 22.03 -13.18 3.18
C GLU A 242 23.07 -13.34 4.31
N PRO A 243 22.61 -13.49 5.57
CA PRO A 243 23.52 -13.54 6.71
C PRO A 243 24.41 -14.76 6.69
N LEU A 244 25.68 -14.55 7.04
CA LEU A 244 26.66 -15.60 7.35
C LEU A 244 27.11 -15.40 8.78
N TRP A 245 26.74 -16.31 9.67
CA TRP A 245 27.00 -16.20 11.10
C TRP A 245 28.32 -16.85 11.47
N SER A 246 29.17 -16.09 12.15
CA SER A 246 30.43 -16.55 12.75
C SER A 246 30.45 -16.18 14.23
N LEU A 247 31.47 -16.63 14.96
CA LEU A 247 31.67 -16.30 16.37
C LEU A 247 32.67 -15.15 16.50
N SER A 248 32.36 -14.20 17.38
CA SER A 248 33.13 -12.96 17.54
C SER A 248 34.61 -13.18 17.84
N TYR A 249 34.95 -14.20 18.64
CA TYR A 249 36.33 -14.53 19.02
C TYR A 249 37.15 -15.16 17.88
N GLN A 250 36.53 -15.82 16.88
CA GLN A 250 37.25 -16.39 15.74
C GLN A 250 37.86 -15.31 14.82
N ARG A 251 37.28 -14.11 14.84
CA ARG A 251 37.78 -12.94 14.10
C ARG A 251 39.02 -12.33 14.77
N GLU A 252 39.12 -12.40 16.09
CA GLU A 252 40.28 -11.89 16.84
C GLU A 252 41.53 -12.74 16.63
N GLU A 253 41.38 -14.04 16.39
CA GLU A 253 42.51 -14.94 16.08
C GLU A 253 43.01 -14.84 14.63
N SER A 254 42.20 -14.26 13.73
CA SER A 254 42.50 -14.13 12.30
C SER A 254 43.02 -12.75 11.88
N ALA A 255 43.08 -11.79 12.80
CA ALA A 255 43.51 -10.40 12.60
C ALA A 255 44.91 -10.14 13.18
#